data_AF-A0A943MU36-F1
#
_entry.id   AF-A0A943MU36-F1
#
_cell.length_a   1.000
_cell.length_b   1.000
_cell.length_c   1.000
_cell.angle_alpha   90.00
_cell.angle_beta   90.00
_cell.angle_gamma   90.00
#
_symmetry.space_group_name_H-M   'P 1'
#
loop_
_entity.id
_entity.type
_entity.pdbx_description
1 polymer ?
#
loop_
_entity_poly.entity_id
_entity_poly.type
_entity_poly.pdbx_seq_one_letter_code
_entity_poly.pdbx_strand_id
1 'polypeptide(L)' 'MESKGCIFNIQKFSTNDGPGIRTTVFFKGCPLHCGWCSNPESQAQKPQILWDLSKCIRCQQ' A
#
# COMPACT_ATOMS: atom_id res chain seq x y z
N MET A 1 21.19 -4.80 15.74
CA MET A 1 19.70 -4.75 15.76
C MET A 1 19.25 -4.51 14.33
N GLU A 2 18.41 -5.38 13.78
CA GLU A 2 17.99 -5.31 12.38
C GLU A 2 16.81 -4.34 12.23
N SER A 3 16.87 -3.44 11.25
CA SER A 3 15.81 -2.45 11.00
C SER A 3 14.65 -3.09 10.27
N LYS A 4 13.42 -2.81 10.71
CA LYS A 4 12.19 -3.33 10.10
C LYS A 4 11.29 -2.18 9.65
N GLY A 5 10.63 -2.35 8.50
CA GLY A 5 9.65 -1.40 7.97
C GLY A 5 8.34 -2.11 7.59
N CYS A 6 7.22 -1.40 7.72
CA CYS A 6 5.91 -1.91 7.32
C CYS A 6 5.60 -1.47 5.88
N ILE A 7 5.43 -2.42 4.98
CA ILE A 7 5.16 -2.18 3.56
C ILE A 7 3.77 -2.72 3.19
N PHE A 8 3.09 -2.09 2.23
CA PHE A 8 1.80 -2.57 1.74
C PHE A 8 1.84 -3.02 0.28
N ASN A 9 2.84 -2.58 -0.49
CA ASN A 9 3.01 -2.99 -1.87
C ASN A 9 4.49 -2.93 -2.29
N ILE A 10 4.89 -3.82 -3.20
CA ILE A 10 6.16 -3.77 -3.93
C ILE A 10 5.82 -3.84 -5.41
N GLN A 11 5.97 -2.73 -6.11
CA GLN A 11 5.71 -2.65 -7.54
C GLN A 11 7.01 -2.76 -8.33
N LYS A 12 7.10 -3.78 -9.18
CA LYS A 12 8.23 -3.94 -10.11
C LYS A 12 7.89 -3.23 -11.41
N PHE A 13 8.93 -2.85 -12.17
CA PHE A 13 8.80 -2.21 -13.48
C PHE A 13 8.07 -0.86 -13.49
N SER A 14 8.17 -0.09 -12.41
CA SER A 14 7.69 1.29 -12.38
C SER A 14 8.50 2.17 -13.33
N THR A 15 7.84 2.78 -14.31
CA THR A 15 8.45 3.73 -15.26
C THR A 15 8.06 5.19 -14.98
N ASN A 16 7.03 5.41 -14.15
CA ASN A 16 6.51 6.73 -13.82
C ASN A 16 7.02 7.28 -12.48
N ASP A 17 7.62 6.44 -11.63
CA ASP A 17 8.06 6.79 -10.27
C ASP A 17 9.52 7.32 -10.23
N GLY A 18 10.01 7.85 -11.35
CA GLY A 18 11.36 8.40 -11.49
C GLY A 18 12.07 7.91 -12.77
N PRO A 19 13.33 8.35 -13.00
CA PRO A 19 14.05 8.03 -14.23
C PRO A 19 14.36 6.53 -14.36
N GLY A 20 14.08 5.96 -15.54
CA GLY A 20 14.35 4.56 -15.88
C GLY A 20 13.30 3.58 -15.34
N ILE A 21 13.66 2.29 -15.29
CA ILE A 21 12.80 1.23 -14.74
C ILE A 21 13.15 1.04 -13.26
N ARG A 22 12.15 1.12 -12.39
CA ARG A 22 12.30 1.05 -10.93
C ARG A 22 11.50 -0.08 -10.32
N THR A 23 11.95 -0.52 -9.14
CA THR A 23 11.11 -1.24 -8.19
C THR A 23 10.74 -0.28 -7.08
N THR A 24 9.46 0.07 -6.98
CA THR A 24 8.94 0.99 -5.97
C THR A 24 8.44 0.21 -4.78
N VAL A 25 8.91 0.56 -3.58
CA VAL A 25 8.48 -0.05 -2.32
C VAL A 25 7.58 0.95 -1.60
N PHE A 26 6.31 0.59 -1.42
CA PHE A 26 5.32 1.45 -0.78
C PHE A 26 5.19 1.13 0.72
N PHE A 27 5.51 2.10 1.55
CA PHE A 27 5.46 2.00 3.00
C PHE A 27 4.09 2.37 3.57
N LYS A 28 3.76 1.77 4.72
CA LYS A 28 2.64 2.18 5.57
C LYS A 28 3.05 3.38 6.43
N GLY A 29 2.06 4.23 6.75
CA GLY A 29 2.21 5.48 7.46
C GLY A 29 2.32 6.68 6.51
N CYS A 30 1.28 7.51 6.47
CA CYS A 30 1.33 8.85 5.89
C CYS A 30 0.61 9.81 6.84
N PRO A 31 1.27 10.87 7.35
CA PRO A 31 0.66 11.80 8.30
C PRO A 31 -0.36 12.76 7.65
N LEU A 32 -0.53 12.68 6.33
CA LEU A 32 -1.41 13.56 5.57
C LEU A 32 -2.75 12.88 5.27
N HIS A 33 -3.81 13.70 5.24
CA HIS A 33 -5.18 13.28 4.95
C HIS A 33 -5.73 13.95 3.68
N CYS A 34 -4.99 13.85 2.59
CA CYS A 34 -5.38 14.46 1.31
C CYS A 34 -6.73 13.89 0.81
N GLY A 35 -7.65 14.76 0.38
CA GLY A 35 -8.96 14.35 -0.17
C GLY A 35 -8.89 13.58 -1.50
N TRP A 36 -7.73 13.61 -2.16
CA TRP A 36 -7.43 12.91 -3.41
C TRP A 36 -6.21 11.98 -3.25
N CYS A 37 -6.03 11.40 -2.06
CA CYS A 37 -4.93 10.48 -1.83
C CYS A 37 -5.00 9.30 -2.81
N SER A 38 -3.96 9.10 -3.61
CA SER A 38 -3.88 7.97 -4.54
C SER A 38 -3.65 6.63 -3.86
N ASN A 39 -3.19 6.64 -2.61
CA ASN A 39 -2.88 5.44 -1.81
C ASN A 39 -3.46 5.57 -0.39
N PRO A 40 -4.80 5.63 -0.21
CA PRO A 40 -5.42 5.80 1.11
C PRO A 40 -5.07 4.68 2.10
N GLU A 41 -4.80 3.47 1.62
CA GLU A 41 -4.33 2.34 2.42
C GLU A 41 -2.98 2.60 3.08
N SER A 42 -2.18 3.55 2.58
CA SER A 42 -0.90 3.92 3.20
C SER A 42 -1.06 4.71 4.49
N GLN A 43 -2.20 5.36 4.74
CA GLN A 43 -2.36 6.31 5.84
C GLN A 43 -2.19 5.67 7.21
N ALA A 44 -2.80 4.50 7.43
CA ALA A 44 -2.63 3.77 8.68
C ALA A 44 -1.21 3.19 8.77
N GLN A 45 -0.58 3.35 9.93
CA GLN A 45 0.77 2.82 10.17
C GLN A 45 0.82 1.29 10.34
N LYS A 46 -0.32 0.68 10.71
CA LYS A 46 -0.40 -0.76 10.99
C LYS A 46 -0.89 -1.54 9.76
N PRO A 47 -0.49 -2.82 9.63
CA PRO A 47 -1.11 -3.74 8.66
C PRO A 47 -2.62 -3.78 8.85
N GLN A 48 -3.34 -3.84 7.74
CA GLN A 48 -4.80 -3.92 7.72
C GLN A 48 -5.21 -4.99 6.72
N ILE A 49 -6.34 -5.65 7.00
CA ILE A 49 -6.96 -6.56 6.05
C ILE A 49 -7.53 -5.71 4.92
N LEU A 50 -7.05 -5.94 3.70
CA LEU A 50 -7.70 -5.41 2.51
C LEU A 50 -8.94 -6.26 2.25
N TRP A 51 -10.11 -5.63 2.30
CA TRP A 51 -11.35 -6.29 1.93
C TRP A 51 -11.70 -5.97 0.48
N ASP A 52 -11.86 -7.02 -0.32
CA ASP A 52 -12.23 -6.94 -1.71
C ASP A 52 -13.59 -7.61 -1.90
N LEU A 53 -14.62 -6.80 -2.11
CA LEU A 53 -15.99 -7.28 -2.30
C LEU A 53 -16.08 -8.30 -3.44
N SER A 54 -15.29 -8.11 -4.51
CA SER A 54 -15.32 -8.99 -5.68
C SER A 54 -14.81 -10.40 -5.36
N LYS A 55 -14.00 -10.55 -4.31
CA LYS A 55 -13.43 -11.82 -3.85
C LYS A 55 -14.15 -12.39 -2.62
N CYS A 56 -15.21 -11.74 -2.15
CA CYS A 56 -15.94 -12.17 -0.96
C CYS A 56 -16.76 -13.44 -1.23
N ILE A 57 -16.49 -14.53 -0.49
CA ILE A 57 -17.25 -15.80 -0.58
C ILE A 57 -18.50 -15.82 0.32
N ARG A 58 -18.83 -14.71 0.99
CA ARG A 58 -19.99 -14.57 1.88
C ARG A 58 -20.07 -15.64 2.98
N CYS A 59 -18.95 -15.97 3.62
CA CYS A 59 -18.86 -17.01 4.66
C CYS A 59 -19.66 -16.74 5.96
N GLN A 60 -20.35 -15.60 6.05
CA GLN A 60 -21.18 -15.20 7.20
C GLN A 60 -22.54 -14.63 6.77
N GLN A 61 -23.04 -14.98 5.57
CA GLN A 61 -24.43 -14.76 5.16
C GLN A 61 -25.18 -16.09 5.15
#